data_AF-A0A4Z1KA65-F1
#
_entry.id   AF-A0A4Z1KA65-F1
#
_cell.length_a   1.000
_cell.length_b   1.000
_cell.length_c   1.000
_cell.angle_alpha   90.00
_cell.angle_beta   90.00
_cell.angle_gamma   90.00
#
_symmetry.space_group_name_H-M   'P 1'
#
loop_
_entity.id
_entity.type
_entity.pdbx_description
1 polymer ?
#
loop_
_entity_poly.entity_id
_entity_poly.type
_entity_poly.pdbx_seq_one_letter_code
_entity_poly.pdbx_strand_id
1 'polypeptide(L)'
;MVWLTLIAITPASSSFSCLNIYLTPLTKKGTWDGNLEDADAIINKFPEYCFEAGPERCALYSNKGSQHIHHLLDNIIASITNAFIPISISDIREPEIIMSSDMKGAVRLALYSPFEEFERLQAFTPTCRSSNLYSPNCFSPPINYAKKVIGAILCSDKPDQIIITATDYLEYWQRVRKESIYLDDRWTKNRILCAFWKLRLKLTLLGPIEGSTSEPNLFVSNTLDPITSLSK
;
A
#
# COMPACT_ATOMS: atom_id res chain seq x y z
N MET A 1 6.38 -8.08 -13.04
CA MET A 1 5.74 -9.14 -13.86
C MET A 1 6.35 -9.18 -15.27
N VAL A 2 6.37 -8.08 -16.03
CA VAL A 2 6.94 -8.00 -17.40
C VAL A 2 8.35 -8.61 -17.56
N TRP A 3 9.25 -8.36 -16.61
CA TRP A 3 10.63 -8.88 -16.66
C TRP A 3 10.74 -10.39 -16.47
N LEU A 4 9.93 -10.99 -15.60
CA LEU A 4 9.91 -12.44 -15.44
C LEU A 4 9.33 -13.13 -16.68
N THR A 5 8.36 -12.49 -17.36
CA THR A 5 7.85 -12.93 -18.65
C THR A 5 8.91 -12.86 -19.75
N LEU A 6 9.76 -11.82 -19.75
CA LEU A 6 10.89 -11.71 -20.67
C LEU A 6 11.95 -12.79 -20.43
N ILE A 7 12.24 -13.13 -19.17
CA ILE A 7 13.13 -14.25 -18.84
C ILE A 7 12.55 -15.58 -19.36
N ALA A 8 11.24 -15.78 -19.25
CA ALA A 8 10.58 -16.98 -19.76
C ALA A 8 10.58 -17.09 -21.30
N ILE A 9 10.36 -15.97 -22.00
CA ILE A 9 10.17 -15.95 -23.46
C ILE A 9 11.51 -15.84 -24.20
N THR A 10 12.48 -15.12 -23.62
CA THR A 10 13.79 -14.85 -24.24
C THR A 10 14.96 -14.95 -23.23
N PRO A 11 15.22 -16.15 -22.67
CA PRO A 11 16.24 -16.35 -21.63
C PRO A 11 17.68 -16.09 -22.10
N ALA A 12 17.95 -16.26 -23.41
CA ALA A 12 19.29 -16.10 -24.00
C ALA A 12 19.69 -14.63 -24.26
N SER A 13 18.77 -13.68 -24.12
CA SER A 13 19.01 -12.25 -24.36
C SER A 13 18.95 -11.39 -23.09
N SER A 14 18.72 -11.99 -21.92
CA SER A 14 18.73 -11.26 -20.65
C SER A 14 20.15 -11.17 -20.09
N SER A 15 20.78 -10.00 -20.22
CA SER A 15 21.92 -9.61 -19.38
C SER A 15 21.48 -9.41 -17.92
N PHE A 16 22.44 -9.37 -16.98
CA PHE A 16 22.23 -9.24 -15.53
C PHE A 16 20.95 -8.47 -15.14
N SER A 17 20.07 -9.12 -14.39
CA SER A 17 18.77 -8.58 -14.00
C SER A 17 18.65 -8.46 -12.48
N CYS A 18 18.24 -7.27 -12.01
CA CYS A 18 17.92 -7.01 -10.61
C CYS A 18 16.42 -6.78 -10.48
N LEU A 19 15.75 -7.62 -9.69
CA LEU A 19 14.33 -7.48 -9.38
C LEU A 19 14.17 -7.02 -7.94
N ASN A 20 13.86 -5.73 -7.80
CA ASN A 20 13.42 -5.13 -6.53
C ASN A 20 11.89 -5.22 -6.53
N ILE A 21 11.29 -5.92 -5.57
CA ILE A 21 9.90 -6.41 -5.52
C ILE A 21 9.77 -7.82 -6.11
N TYR A 22 9.87 -8.82 -5.24
CA TYR A 22 9.61 -10.21 -5.59
C TYR A 22 8.12 -10.53 -5.39
N LEU A 23 7.36 -10.49 -6.48
CA LEU A 23 6.06 -11.15 -6.52
C LEU A 23 6.34 -12.65 -6.59
N THR A 24 6.16 -13.37 -5.48
CA THR A 24 6.29 -14.83 -5.42
C THR A 24 5.48 -15.48 -6.54
N PRO A 25 6.12 -16.05 -7.58
CA PRO A 25 5.41 -16.77 -8.62
C PRO A 25 4.88 -18.12 -8.12
N LEU A 26 5.33 -18.56 -6.94
CA LEU A 26 5.30 -19.97 -6.54
C LEU A 26 4.04 -20.41 -5.79
N THR A 27 3.14 -19.52 -5.36
CA THR A 27 1.93 -19.95 -4.61
C THR A 27 0.66 -19.16 -4.88
N LYS A 28 0.72 -17.91 -5.36
CA LYS A 28 -0.48 -17.10 -5.61
C LYS A 28 -0.76 -17.08 -7.11
N LYS A 29 -1.84 -17.75 -7.54
CA LYS A 29 -2.41 -17.71 -8.91
C LYS A 29 -2.91 -16.29 -9.27
N GLY A 30 -2.07 -15.27 -9.14
CA GLY A 30 -2.47 -13.88 -9.20
C GLY A 30 -3.63 -13.55 -8.25
N THR A 31 -3.73 -14.21 -7.09
CA THR A 31 -4.80 -13.91 -6.12
C THR A 31 -4.55 -12.57 -5.44
N TRP A 32 -5.57 -12.05 -4.75
CA TRP A 32 -5.50 -10.78 -4.02
C TRP A 32 -5.37 -11.01 -2.51
N ASP A 33 -5.01 -12.22 -2.10
CA ASP A 33 -5.01 -12.70 -0.71
C ASP A 33 -3.57 -12.88 -0.22
N GLY A 34 -3.32 -12.59 1.06
CA GLY A 34 -2.04 -12.70 1.76
C GLY A 34 -0.97 -11.68 1.31
N ASN A 35 -1.35 -10.60 0.65
CA ASN A 35 -0.39 -9.59 0.22
C ASN A 35 -0.05 -8.59 1.34
N LEU A 36 -0.95 -8.45 2.31
CA LEU A 36 -0.87 -7.40 3.31
C LEU A 36 -0.35 -7.91 4.67
N GLU A 37 0.24 -9.11 4.71
CA GLU A 37 0.65 -9.78 5.95
C GLU A 37 1.63 -8.95 6.78
N ASP A 38 2.57 -8.25 6.14
CA ASP A 38 3.52 -7.38 6.84
C ASP A 38 3.04 -5.92 6.96
N ALA A 39 1.89 -5.56 6.37
CA ALA A 39 1.47 -4.17 6.22
C ALA A 39 1.21 -3.45 7.55
N ASP A 40 0.64 -4.16 8.53
CA ASP A 40 0.40 -3.59 9.85
C ASP A 40 1.68 -3.68 10.71
N ALA A 41 2.54 -4.66 10.46
CA ALA A 41 3.79 -4.85 11.21
C ALA A 41 4.79 -3.70 11.00
N ILE A 42 4.83 -3.12 9.79
CA ILE A 42 5.68 -1.95 9.52
C ILE A 42 5.20 -0.68 10.25
N ILE A 43 3.90 -0.56 10.55
CA ILE A 43 3.38 0.55 11.40
C ILE A 43 3.91 0.44 12.83
N ASN A 44 4.10 -0.78 13.32
CA ASN A 44 4.65 -0.99 14.66
C ASN A 44 6.11 -0.54 14.80
N LYS A 45 6.80 -0.25 13.68
CA LYS A 45 8.14 0.36 13.70
C LYS A 45 8.13 1.87 13.86
N PHE A 46 7.03 2.54 13.56
CA PHE A 46 6.92 3.99 13.71
C PHE A 46 7.23 4.46 15.16
N PRO A 47 6.68 3.86 16.23
CA PRO A 47 6.97 4.29 17.60
C PRO A 47 8.45 4.16 17.99
N GLU A 48 9.15 3.13 17.47
CA GLU A 48 10.60 2.95 17.66
C GLU A 48 11.36 4.11 16.99
N TYR A 49 11.12 4.35 15.70
CA TYR A 49 11.79 5.42 14.95
C TYR A 49 11.44 6.81 15.47
N CYS A 50 10.20 7.05 15.88
CA CYS A 50 9.76 8.31 16.47
C CYS A 50 10.49 8.60 17.79
N PHE A 51 10.71 7.56 18.62
CA PHE A 51 11.46 7.71 19.86
C PHE A 51 12.94 8.05 19.57
N GLU A 52 13.57 7.33 18.64
CA GLU A 52 14.96 7.57 18.23
C GLU A 52 15.17 8.94 17.59
N ALA A 53 14.21 9.42 16.82
CA ALA A 53 14.24 10.73 16.17
C ALA A 53 14.24 11.90 17.16
N GLY A 54 13.68 11.70 18.37
CA GLY A 54 13.64 12.71 19.42
C GLY A 54 12.54 13.77 19.24
N PRO A 55 12.39 14.69 20.22
CA PRO A 55 11.30 15.67 20.25
C PRO A 55 11.36 16.71 19.12
N GLU A 56 12.53 16.96 18.55
CA GLU A 56 12.68 17.92 17.45
C GLU A 56 12.18 17.37 16.11
N ARG A 57 12.18 16.03 15.96
CA ARG A 57 11.87 15.33 14.71
C ARG A 57 10.75 14.30 14.88
N CYS A 58 9.97 14.33 15.95
CA CYS A 58 8.74 13.56 16.01
C CYS A 58 7.72 14.25 16.91
N ALA A 59 6.59 14.64 16.33
CA ALA A 59 5.50 15.30 17.06
C ALA A 59 4.87 14.41 18.14
N LEU A 60 4.93 13.08 17.98
CA LEU A 60 4.44 12.10 18.94
C LEU A 60 5.50 11.65 19.95
N TYR A 61 6.70 12.26 19.93
CA TYR A 61 7.77 11.88 20.84
C TYR A 61 7.32 11.95 22.30
N SER A 62 7.75 10.96 23.07
CA SER A 62 7.59 10.94 24.51
C SER A 62 8.85 10.42 25.18
N ASN A 63 9.30 11.13 26.23
CA ASN A 63 10.38 10.68 27.09
C ASN A 63 10.04 9.40 27.88
N LYS A 64 8.79 8.92 27.82
CA LYS A 64 8.34 7.66 28.44
C LYS A 64 8.65 6.41 27.60
N GLY A 65 9.25 6.56 26.42
CA GLY A 65 9.68 5.45 25.56
C GLY A 65 8.74 5.15 24.39
N SER A 66 9.22 4.34 23.45
CA SER A 66 8.48 3.91 22.25
C SER A 66 7.15 3.22 22.56
N GLN A 67 7.06 2.45 23.63
CA GLN A 67 5.81 1.80 24.04
C GLN A 67 4.72 2.82 24.40
N HIS A 68 5.09 3.94 25.03
CA HIS A 68 4.13 5.01 25.32
C HIS A 68 3.64 5.68 24.03
N ILE A 69 4.54 5.87 23.06
CA ILE A 69 4.22 6.41 21.73
C ILE A 69 3.30 5.45 20.97
N HIS A 70 3.52 4.15 21.09
CA HIS A 70 2.66 3.13 20.51
C HIS A 70 1.22 3.25 21.03
N HIS A 71 1.03 3.30 22.36
CA HIS A 71 -0.30 3.50 22.95
C HIS A 71 -0.94 4.83 22.55
N LEU A 72 -0.15 5.90 22.43
CA LEU A 72 -0.63 7.19 21.95
C LEU A 72 -1.14 7.08 20.50
N LEU A 73 -0.38 6.42 19.64
CA LEU A 73 -0.73 6.19 18.24
C LEU A 73 -2.01 5.35 18.12
N ASP A 74 -2.13 4.25 18.87
CA ASP A 74 -3.33 3.41 18.91
C ASP A 74 -4.57 4.21 19.32
N ASN A 75 -4.45 5.05 20.34
CA ASN A 75 -5.56 5.88 20.81
C ASN A 75 -6.00 6.90 19.74
N ILE A 76 -5.04 7.52 19.04
CA ILE A 76 -5.34 8.45 17.94
C ILE A 76 -6.06 7.70 16.82
N ILE A 77 -5.54 6.56 16.39
CA ILE A 77 -6.12 5.74 15.31
C ILE A 77 -7.53 5.27 15.69
N ALA A 78 -7.73 4.80 16.92
CA ALA A 78 -9.04 4.39 17.41
C ALA A 78 -10.04 5.55 17.46
N SER A 79 -9.60 6.75 17.84
CA SER A 79 -10.47 7.94 17.88
C SER A 79 -11.01 8.33 16.50
N ILE A 80 -10.16 8.27 15.46
CA ILE A 80 -10.53 8.59 14.07
C ILE A 80 -11.34 7.45 13.42
N THR A 81 -11.12 6.21 13.86
CA THR A 81 -11.84 5.05 13.31
C THR A 81 -13.29 4.99 13.79
N ASN A 82 -13.55 5.40 15.03
CA ASN A 82 -14.87 5.31 15.66
C ASN A 82 -15.72 6.57 15.52
N ALA A 83 -15.14 7.69 15.09
CA ALA A 83 -15.85 8.95 14.90
C ALA A 83 -15.24 9.76 13.74
N PHE A 84 -16.07 10.53 13.05
CA PHE A 84 -15.56 11.57 12.17
C PHE A 84 -15.14 12.79 13.00
N ILE A 85 -14.05 13.45 12.63
CA ILE A 85 -13.56 14.65 13.32
C ILE A 85 -13.95 15.87 12.48
N PRO A 86 -14.91 16.68 12.93
CA PRO A 86 -15.19 17.97 12.29
C PRO A 86 -14.07 18.96 12.63
N ILE A 87 -13.47 19.55 11.61
CA ILE A 87 -12.52 20.65 11.74
C ILE A 87 -13.25 21.95 11.44
N SER A 88 -13.29 22.82 12.45
CA SER A 88 -13.86 24.16 12.33
C SER A 88 -13.01 25.07 11.44
N ILE A 89 -13.67 26.09 10.86
CA ILE A 89 -13.01 27.14 10.09
C ILE A 89 -11.95 27.87 10.92
N SER A 90 -10.86 28.28 10.27
CA SER A 90 -9.83 29.16 10.83
C SER A 90 -9.30 30.10 9.75
N ASP A 91 -8.47 31.06 10.13
CA ASP A 91 -7.86 32.04 9.20
C ASP A 91 -7.03 31.39 8.08
N ILE A 92 -6.68 30.11 8.23
CA ILE A 92 -5.82 29.35 7.32
C ILE A 92 -6.48 28.06 6.82
N ARG A 93 -7.69 27.70 7.26
CA ARG A 93 -8.35 26.45 6.86
C ARG A 93 -9.85 26.59 6.70
N GLU A 94 -10.34 25.99 5.63
CA GLU A 94 -11.76 25.76 5.38
C GLU A 94 -12.33 24.66 6.29
N PRO A 95 -13.65 24.62 6.50
CA PRO A 95 -14.31 23.54 7.23
C PRO A 95 -14.06 22.18 6.57
N GLU A 96 -13.74 21.17 7.36
CA GLU A 96 -13.43 19.83 6.86
C GLU A 96 -13.93 18.72 7.79
N ILE A 97 -14.15 17.53 7.24
CA ILE A 97 -14.50 16.32 8.00
C ILE A 97 -13.42 15.27 7.72
N ILE A 98 -12.69 14.88 8.77
CA ILE A 98 -11.74 13.77 8.70
C ILE A 98 -12.49 12.47 9.01
N MET A 99 -12.37 11.49 8.12
CA MET A 99 -12.93 10.15 8.25
C MET A 99 -11.84 9.09 8.39
N SER A 100 -12.23 7.88 8.79
CA SER A 100 -11.33 6.70 8.83
C SER A 100 -10.61 6.45 7.50
N SER A 101 -11.25 6.74 6.37
CA SER A 101 -10.63 6.63 5.03
C SER A 101 -9.43 7.55 4.83
N ASP A 102 -9.45 8.74 5.43
CA ASP A 102 -8.39 9.73 5.30
C ASP A 102 -7.17 9.31 6.11
N MET A 103 -7.41 8.79 7.32
CA MET A 103 -6.38 8.17 8.16
C MET A 103 -5.73 6.98 7.45
N LYS A 104 -6.53 6.03 6.93
CA LYS A 104 -5.99 4.89 6.16
C LYS A 104 -5.20 5.35 4.93
N GLY A 105 -5.65 6.43 4.29
CA GLY A 105 -4.96 7.07 3.18
C GLY A 105 -3.59 7.62 3.56
N ALA A 106 -3.51 8.36 4.68
CA ALA A 106 -2.26 8.89 5.21
C ALA A 106 -1.30 7.77 5.63
N VAL A 107 -1.80 6.75 6.34
CA VAL A 107 -1.02 5.56 6.72
C VAL A 107 -0.44 4.88 5.48
N ARG A 108 -1.24 4.69 4.42
CA ARG A 108 -0.73 4.10 3.17
C ARG A 108 0.42 4.91 2.57
N LEU A 109 0.32 6.24 2.52
CA LEU A 109 1.40 7.07 1.99
C LEU A 109 2.68 6.87 2.80
N ALA A 110 2.54 6.89 4.12
CA ALA A 110 3.62 6.63 5.07
C ALA A 110 4.29 5.26 4.86
N LEU A 111 3.53 4.23 4.54
CA LEU A 111 4.07 2.89 4.28
C LEU A 111 4.84 2.75 2.97
N TYR A 112 4.43 3.47 1.92
CA TYR A 112 5.04 3.35 0.59
C TYR A 112 6.25 4.28 0.41
N SER A 113 6.35 5.34 1.20
CA SER A 113 7.43 6.32 1.09
C SER A 113 7.79 6.86 2.48
N PRO A 114 8.23 6.00 3.43
CA PRO A 114 8.39 6.38 4.84
C PRO A 114 9.37 7.54 5.03
N PHE A 115 10.43 7.64 4.24
CA PHE A 115 11.39 8.74 4.32
C PHE A 115 10.79 10.09 3.89
N GLU A 116 9.87 10.12 2.92
CA GLU A 116 9.20 11.36 2.49
C GLU A 116 7.97 11.68 3.34
N GLU A 117 7.25 10.64 3.78
CA GLU A 117 5.92 10.76 4.35
C GLU A 117 5.91 10.70 5.88
N PHE A 118 6.92 10.13 6.55
CA PHE A 118 7.06 10.30 8.00
C PHE A 118 7.39 11.75 8.35
N GLU A 119 8.18 12.45 7.53
CA GLU A 119 8.38 13.89 7.66
C GLU A 119 7.08 14.67 7.37
N ARG A 120 6.23 14.24 6.41
CA ARG A 120 4.91 14.86 6.18
C ARG A 120 3.89 14.56 7.27
N LEU A 121 3.92 13.38 7.88
CA LEU A 121 3.12 13.04 9.06
C LEU A 121 3.51 13.93 10.26
N GLN A 122 4.78 14.33 10.35
CA GLN A 122 5.28 15.28 11.35
C GLN A 122 5.01 16.73 10.96
N ALA A 123 5.01 17.01 9.65
CA ALA A 123 4.82 18.32 9.09
C ALA A 123 3.42 18.45 8.48
N PHE A 124 2.47 18.86 9.33
CA PHE A 124 1.58 19.95 8.95
C PHE A 124 2.43 21.19 8.63
N THR A 125 3.13 21.15 7.48
CA THR A 125 3.92 22.25 6.93
C THR A 125 3.06 23.52 6.88
N PRO A 126 3.62 24.73 6.99
CA PRO A 126 2.85 25.98 6.91
C PRO A 126 1.96 26.05 5.65
N THR A 127 2.42 25.44 4.55
CA THR A 127 1.71 25.34 3.27
C THR A 127 0.51 24.39 3.35
N CYS A 128 0.64 23.22 3.99
CA CYS A 128 -0.52 22.35 4.24
C CYS A 128 -1.42 22.89 5.38
N ARG A 129 -0.86 23.68 6.30
CA ARG A 129 -1.61 24.37 7.35
C ARG A 129 -2.54 25.45 6.77
N SER A 130 -2.20 25.99 5.59
CA SER A 130 -2.93 27.03 4.86
C SER A 130 -3.73 26.55 3.63
N SER A 131 -3.71 25.25 3.33
CA SER A 131 -4.48 24.64 2.22
C SER A 131 -5.41 23.55 2.72
N ASN A 132 -6.49 23.24 1.98
CA ASN A 132 -7.38 22.12 2.32
C ASN A 132 -6.62 20.77 2.31
N LEU A 133 -7.05 19.79 3.11
CA LEU A 133 -6.35 18.49 3.23
C LEU A 133 -6.35 17.69 1.92
N TYR A 134 -7.30 17.97 1.03
CA TYR A 134 -7.42 17.38 -0.32
C TYR A 134 -6.63 18.13 -1.41
N SER A 135 -5.88 19.16 -1.01
CA SER A 135 -5.04 19.95 -1.91
C SER A 135 -3.97 19.02 -2.46
N PRO A 136 -3.52 19.19 -3.72
CA PRO A 136 -2.36 18.47 -4.24
C PRO A 136 -1.11 18.63 -3.35
N ASN A 137 -1.10 19.64 -2.49
CA ASN A 137 -0.04 19.94 -1.52
C ASN A 137 -0.18 19.18 -0.18
N CYS A 138 -1.36 18.65 0.17
CA CYS A 138 -1.63 17.89 1.39
C CYS A 138 -1.97 16.41 1.13
N PHE A 139 -2.53 16.08 -0.05
CA PHE A 139 -2.83 14.72 -0.46
C PHE A 139 -2.32 14.42 -1.86
N SER A 140 -1.96 13.16 -2.07
CA SER A 140 -1.44 12.60 -3.32
C SER A 140 -2.21 13.10 -4.57
N PRO A 141 -1.50 13.42 -5.68
CA PRO A 141 -2.03 14.15 -6.83
C PRO A 141 -3.28 13.51 -7.47
N PRO A 142 -4.04 14.29 -8.28
CA PRO A 142 -5.25 13.82 -8.97
C PRO A 142 -4.99 12.52 -9.73
N ILE A 143 -6.06 11.76 -10.03
CA ILE A 143 -6.00 10.49 -10.76
C ILE A 143 -5.18 10.68 -12.04
N ASN A 144 -3.89 10.35 -11.96
CA ASN A 144 -2.99 10.40 -13.09
C ASN A 144 -3.40 9.28 -14.05
N TYR A 145 -3.22 9.51 -15.36
CA TYR A 145 -3.26 8.50 -16.42
C TYR A 145 -2.64 7.17 -15.98
N ALA A 146 -1.56 7.22 -15.18
CA ALA A 146 -0.94 6.07 -14.54
C ALA A 146 -1.92 5.14 -13.80
N LYS A 147 -2.90 5.64 -13.04
CA LYS A 147 -3.88 4.79 -12.33
C LYS A 147 -4.79 4.03 -13.29
N LYS A 148 -5.19 4.65 -14.41
CA LYS A 148 -6.00 3.99 -15.45
C LYS A 148 -5.21 2.91 -16.17
N VAL A 149 -3.96 3.20 -16.51
CA VAL A 149 -3.05 2.25 -17.15
C VAL A 149 -2.74 1.07 -16.22
N ILE A 150 -2.39 1.34 -14.96
CA ILE A 150 -2.12 0.30 -13.96
C ILE A 150 -3.34 -0.61 -13.79
N GLY A 151 -4.54 -0.03 -13.68
CA GLY A 151 -5.78 -0.81 -13.61
C GLY A 151 -5.99 -1.72 -14.81
N ALA A 152 -5.79 -1.20 -16.02
CA ALA A 152 -5.95 -1.97 -17.25
C ALA A 152 -4.95 -3.13 -17.36
N ILE A 153 -3.67 -2.89 -17.06
CA ILE A 153 -2.62 -3.91 -17.06
C ILE A 153 -2.94 -4.99 -16.02
N LEU A 154 -3.18 -4.57 -14.78
CA LEU A 154 -3.48 -5.43 -13.64
C LEU A 154 -4.66 -6.37 -13.91
N CYS A 155 -5.75 -5.86 -14.47
CA CYS A 155 -6.94 -6.65 -14.76
C CYS A 155 -6.78 -7.57 -15.97
N SER A 156 -5.87 -7.24 -16.90
CA SER A 156 -5.58 -8.06 -18.08
C SER A 156 -4.61 -9.20 -17.78
N ASP A 157 -3.65 -8.98 -16.87
CA ASP A 157 -2.63 -9.96 -16.46
C ASP A 157 -3.16 -11.01 -15.48
N LYS A 158 -4.29 -10.76 -14.81
CA LYS A 158 -4.90 -11.68 -13.85
C LYS A 158 -5.90 -12.65 -14.50
N PRO A 159 -6.09 -13.85 -13.90
CA PRO A 159 -7.18 -14.75 -14.28
C PRO A 159 -8.53 -14.06 -14.23
N ASP A 160 -9.50 -14.60 -14.97
CA ASP A 160 -10.84 -14.01 -15.03
C ASP A 160 -11.48 -13.90 -13.64
N GLN A 161 -12.11 -12.76 -13.37
CA GLN A 161 -12.78 -12.40 -12.12
C GLN A 161 -14.24 -11.94 -12.35
N ILE A 162 -14.80 -12.12 -13.55
CA ILE A 162 -16.13 -11.61 -13.94
C ILE A 162 -17.28 -12.25 -13.13
N ILE A 163 -17.05 -13.40 -12.49
CA ILE A 163 -18.06 -14.17 -11.75
C ILE A 163 -17.91 -13.96 -10.24
N ILE A 164 -17.73 -12.72 -9.78
CA ILE A 164 -17.72 -12.40 -8.35
C ILE A 164 -19.09 -11.83 -7.96
N THR A 165 -19.77 -12.47 -7.01
CA THR A 165 -20.99 -11.91 -6.43
C THR A 165 -20.68 -10.90 -5.32
N ALA A 166 -21.69 -10.12 -4.90
CA ALA A 166 -21.54 -9.21 -3.78
C ALA A 166 -21.17 -9.95 -2.48
N THR A 167 -21.70 -11.15 -2.27
CA THR A 167 -21.39 -12.01 -1.11
C THR A 167 -19.94 -12.47 -1.16
N ASP A 168 -19.48 -12.98 -2.30
CA ASP A 168 -18.07 -13.41 -2.46
C ASP A 168 -17.10 -12.26 -2.21
N TYR A 169 -17.46 -11.05 -2.68
CA TYR A 169 -16.65 -9.85 -2.44
C TYR A 169 -16.64 -9.44 -0.97
N LEU A 170 -17.78 -9.52 -0.27
CA LEU A 170 -17.86 -9.22 1.15
C LEU A 170 -16.99 -10.18 1.98
N GLU A 171 -17.07 -11.48 1.70
CA GLU A 171 -16.22 -12.48 2.36
C GLU A 171 -14.74 -12.24 2.08
N TYR A 172 -14.39 -11.90 0.84
CA TYR A 172 -13.04 -11.51 0.48
C TYR A 172 -12.57 -10.26 1.24
N TRP A 173 -13.38 -9.20 1.28
CA TRP A 173 -13.06 -7.98 2.00
C TRP A 173 -12.84 -8.24 3.49
N GLN A 174 -13.68 -9.10 4.11
CA GLN A 174 -13.51 -9.52 5.50
C GLN A 174 -12.22 -10.31 5.74
N ARG A 175 -11.75 -11.13 4.78
CA ARG A 175 -10.47 -11.82 4.90
C ARG A 175 -9.29 -10.84 4.82
N VAL A 176 -9.28 -9.96 3.82
CA VAL A 176 -8.20 -8.96 3.67
C VAL A 176 -8.14 -8.02 4.89
N ARG A 177 -9.28 -7.68 5.47
CA ARG A 177 -9.35 -6.88 6.70
C ARG A 177 -8.67 -7.54 7.91
N LYS A 178 -8.53 -8.87 7.92
CA LYS A 178 -7.76 -9.58 8.95
C LYS A 178 -6.26 -9.53 8.69
N GLU A 179 -5.83 -9.27 7.45
CA GLU A 179 -4.40 -9.11 7.11
C GLU A 179 -3.93 -7.70 7.46
N SER A 180 -4.70 -6.67 7.08
CA SER A 180 -4.35 -5.29 7.37
C SER A 180 -5.57 -4.42 7.59
N ILE A 181 -5.66 -3.78 8.75
CA ILE A 181 -6.73 -2.81 9.01
C ILE A 181 -6.52 -1.47 8.29
N TYR A 182 -5.29 -1.19 7.84
CA TYR A 182 -4.92 0.07 7.18
C TYR A 182 -5.04 0.01 5.66
N LEU A 183 -4.71 -1.14 5.06
CA LEU A 183 -4.63 -1.28 3.60
C LEU A 183 -5.82 -2.03 2.99
N ASP A 184 -6.66 -2.70 3.79
CA ASP A 184 -7.81 -3.49 3.34
C ASP A 184 -8.69 -2.81 2.28
N ASP A 185 -9.23 -1.63 2.60
CA ASP A 185 -10.21 -0.94 1.77
C ASP A 185 -9.61 -0.53 0.43
N ARG A 186 -8.33 -0.15 0.43
CA ARG A 186 -7.63 0.23 -0.80
C ARG A 186 -7.26 -0.99 -1.63
N TRP A 187 -6.81 -2.06 -0.99
CA TRP A 187 -6.40 -3.29 -1.65
C TRP A 187 -7.57 -4.00 -2.31
N THR A 188 -8.68 -4.13 -1.59
CA THR A 188 -9.91 -4.76 -2.07
C THR A 188 -10.52 -4.01 -3.27
N LYS A 189 -10.39 -2.67 -3.31
CA LYS A 189 -10.74 -1.86 -4.48
C LYS A 189 -9.97 -2.25 -5.75
N ASN A 190 -8.78 -2.83 -5.65
CA ASN A 190 -8.07 -3.30 -6.84
C ASN A 190 -8.75 -4.54 -7.43
N ARG A 191 -9.35 -5.40 -6.60
CA ARG A 191 -10.13 -6.57 -7.06
C ARG A 191 -11.44 -6.14 -7.72
N ILE A 192 -12.20 -5.23 -7.10
CA ILE A 192 -13.49 -4.79 -7.65
C ILE A 192 -13.33 -4.05 -8.99
N LEU A 193 -12.20 -3.35 -9.19
CA LEU A 193 -11.87 -2.71 -10.46
C LEU A 193 -11.90 -3.68 -11.64
N CYS A 194 -11.52 -4.94 -11.41
CA CYS A 194 -11.43 -5.97 -12.44
C CYS A 194 -12.73 -6.76 -12.63
N ALA A 195 -13.74 -6.60 -11.77
CA ALA A 195 -14.99 -7.36 -11.83
C ALA A 195 -15.75 -7.17 -13.17
N PHE A 196 -15.58 -6.01 -13.81
CA PHE A 196 -16.20 -5.69 -15.10
C PHE A 196 -15.22 -5.68 -16.28
N TRP A 197 -13.97 -6.11 -16.05
CA TRP A 197 -12.93 -6.10 -17.08
C TRP A 197 -13.07 -7.32 -18.01
N LYS A 198 -13.57 -7.09 -19.23
CA LYS A 198 -13.86 -8.14 -20.22
C LYS A 198 -12.70 -8.46 -21.16
N LEU A 199 -11.68 -7.60 -21.22
CA LEU A 199 -10.52 -7.82 -22.07
C LEU A 199 -9.62 -8.88 -21.45
N ARG A 200 -9.27 -9.90 -22.24
CA ARG A 200 -8.43 -11.02 -21.81
C ARG A 200 -7.26 -11.18 -22.77
N LEU A 201 -6.06 -11.31 -22.19
CA LEU A 201 -4.87 -11.64 -22.95
C LEU A 201 -4.95 -13.10 -23.43
N LYS A 202 -4.39 -13.36 -24.61
CA LYS A 202 -4.24 -14.73 -25.12
C LYS A 202 -3.13 -15.49 -24.39
N LEU A 203 -2.15 -14.76 -23.85
CA LEU A 203 -1.03 -15.32 -23.11
C LEU A 203 -1.29 -15.18 -21.61
N THR A 204 -1.42 -16.32 -20.94
CA THR A 204 -1.48 -16.41 -19.48
C THR A 204 -0.30 -17.28 -19.04
N LEU A 205 0.55 -16.75 -18.17
CA LEU A 205 1.61 -17.53 -17.56
C LEU A 205 0.98 -18.42 -16.47
N LEU A 206 0.91 -19.72 -16.76
CA LEU A 206 0.38 -20.72 -15.84
C LEU A 206 1.54 -21.54 -15.29
N GLY A 207 1.74 -21.47 -13.97
CA GLY A 207 2.76 -22.25 -13.27
C GLY A 207 4.05 -21.49 -13.00
N PRO A 208 5.07 -22.18 -12.45
CA PRO A 208 6.36 -21.59 -12.13
C PRO A 208 7.05 -21.08 -13.40
N ILE A 209 7.70 -19.93 -13.28
CA ILE A 209 8.51 -19.36 -14.36
C ILE A 209 9.87 -20.04 -14.32
N GLU A 210 10.16 -20.84 -15.34
CA GLU A 210 11.41 -21.58 -15.49
C GLU A 210 12.19 -21.05 -16.70
N GLY A 211 13.52 -20.99 -16.58
CA GLY A 211 14.40 -20.53 -17.64
C GLY A 211 15.86 -20.54 -17.20
N SER A 212 16.77 -20.92 -18.10
CA SER A 212 18.22 -20.87 -17.87
C SER A 212 18.75 -19.52 -18.38
N THR A 213 19.13 -18.64 -17.46
CA THR A 213 19.71 -17.33 -17.81
C THR A 213 21.22 -17.46 -17.97
N SER A 214 21.79 -16.65 -18.87
CA SER A 214 23.25 -16.61 -19.10
C SER A 214 24.02 -16.00 -17.93
N GLU A 215 23.36 -15.18 -17.12
CA GLU A 215 23.91 -14.50 -15.94
C GLU A 215 23.01 -14.76 -14.72
N PRO A 216 23.55 -14.70 -13.48
CA PRO A 216 22.75 -14.84 -12.27
C PRO A 216 21.79 -13.67 -12.08
N ASN A 217 20.59 -13.96 -11.59
CA ASN A 217 19.58 -12.96 -11.25
C ASN A 217 19.69 -12.59 -9.76
N LEU A 218 19.61 -11.29 -9.45
CA LEU A 218 19.53 -10.79 -8.08
C LEU A 218 18.07 -10.45 -7.74
N PHE A 219 17.53 -11.11 -6.71
CA PHE A 219 16.24 -10.79 -6.13
C PHE A 219 16.44 -10.03 -4.82
N VAL A 220 15.82 -8.86 -4.72
CA VAL A 220 15.88 -8.01 -3.53
C VAL A 220 14.47 -7.83 -2.97
N SER A 221 14.34 -8.05 -1.67
CA SER A 221 13.10 -7.87 -0.91
C SER A 221 13.41 -7.27 0.45
N ASN A 222 12.44 -6.52 0.99
CA ASN A 222 12.50 -6.03 2.35
C ASN A 222 12.00 -7.11 3.33
N THR A 223 12.49 -7.05 4.57
CA THR A 223 12.02 -7.93 5.66
C THR A 223 10.56 -7.68 6.03
N LEU A 224 10.13 -6.41 5.98
CA LEU A 224 8.75 -5.98 6.16
C LEU A 224 8.32 -5.20 4.92
N ASP A 225 7.67 -5.88 3.98
CA ASP A 225 7.15 -5.26 2.77
C ASP A 225 5.62 -5.24 2.83
N PRO A 226 4.98 -4.06 2.83
CA PRO A 226 3.54 -3.96 3.05
C PRO A 226 2.67 -4.56 1.93
N ILE A 227 3.26 -5.00 0.80
CA ILE A 227 2.53 -5.49 -0.37
C ILE A 227 3.12 -6.79 -0.95
N THR A 228 4.45 -6.88 -0.97
CA THR A 228 5.19 -8.06 -1.43
C THR A 228 5.94 -8.72 -0.29
N SER A 229 5.16 -9.13 0.71
CA SER A 229 5.65 -9.86 1.87
C SER A 229 6.42 -11.12 1.47
N LEU A 230 7.45 -11.45 2.26
CA LEU A 230 8.18 -12.72 2.21
C LEU A 230 7.43 -13.87 2.90
N SER A 231 6.38 -13.54 3.65
CA SER A 231 5.48 -14.46 4.33
C SER A 231 4.60 -15.23 3.31
N LYS A 232 4.16 -16.44 3.66
CA LYS A 232 3.77 -17.50 2.71
C LYS A 232 2.27 -17.60 2.43
#